data_AF-A0A2N1VKX3-F1
#
_entry.id   AF-A0A2N1VKX3-F1
#
_cell.length_a   1.000
_cell.length_b   1.000
_cell.length_c   1.000
_cell.angle_alpha   90.00
_cell.angle_beta   90.00
_cell.angle_gamma   90.00
#
_symmetry.space_group_name_H-M   'P 1'
#
loop_
_entity.id
_entity.type
_entity.pdbx_description
1 polymer ?
#
loop_
_entity_poly.entity_id
_entity_poly.type
_entity_poly.pdbx_seq_one_letter_code
_entity_poly.pdbx_strand_id
1 'polypeptide(L)' 'MSNLISNSLNINDYEILIRRRGETDYASYCPQLNLMLVGSYHEEVENKMYEKVVSHIEELKKQTSTDPSNN' A
#
# COMPACT_ATOMS: atom_id res chain seq x y z
N MET A 1 -8.00 -19.08 -2.76
CA MET A 1 -8.32 -17.65 -3.00
C MET A 1 -6.99 -16.91 -3.06
N SER A 2 -6.54 -16.57 -4.27
CA SER A 2 -5.32 -15.77 -4.46
C SER A 2 -5.63 -14.33 -4.07
N ASN A 3 -4.96 -13.81 -3.05
CA ASN A 3 -4.98 -12.37 -2.77
C ASN A 3 -4.36 -11.65 -3.96
N LEU A 4 -5.20 -11.10 -4.82
CA LEU A 4 -4.77 -10.31 -5.98
C LEU A 4 -4.29 -8.96 -5.44
N ILE A 5 -2.98 -8.77 -5.47
CA ILE A 5 -2.37 -7.45 -5.23
C ILE A 5 -2.71 -6.57 -6.44
N SER A 6 -3.18 -5.35 -6.17
CA SER A 6 -3.50 -4.38 -7.22
C SER A 6 -2.24 -3.92 -7.95
N ASN A 7 -2.32 -3.79 -9.27
CA ASN A 7 -1.25 -3.26 -10.12
C ASN A 7 -1.56 -1.85 -10.65
N SER A 8 -2.51 -1.13 -10.03
CA SER A 8 -2.82 0.23 -10.45
C SER A 8 -1.63 1.16 -10.19
N LEU A 9 -1.35 2.05 -11.15
CA LEU A 9 -0.33 3.10 -10.99
C LEU A 9 -0.91 4.40 -10.40
N ASN A 10 -2.23 4.46 -10.22
CA ASN A 10 -2.91 5.60 -9.63
C ASN A 10 -3.01 5.41 -8.11
N ILE A 11 -2.50 6.39 -7.36
CA ILE A 11 -2.52 6.35 -5.90
C ILE A 11 -3.93 6.38 -5.32
N ASN A 12 -4.87 7.02 -6.01
CA ASN A 12 -6.26 7.15 -5.54
C ASN A 12 -7.04 5.82 -5.59
N ASP A 13 -6.50 4.80 -6.27
CA ASP A 13 -7.11 3.48 -6.33
C ASP A 13 -6.79 2.63 -5.07
N TYR A 14 -5.87 3.12 -4.23
CA TYR A 14 -5.46 2.46 -3.00
C TYR A 14 -6.15 3.10 -1.80
N GLU A 15 -6.85 2.28 -1.02
CA GLU A 15 -7.51 2.72 0.19
C GLU A 15 -6.61 2.48 1.41
N ILE A 16 -6.59 3.44 2.32
CA ILE A 16 -5.90 3.33 3.62
C ILE A 16 -6.97 3.36 4.71
N LEU A 17 -7.26 2.18 5.26
CA LEU A 17 -8.25 2.01 6.33
C LEU A 17 -7.55 2.04 7.67
N ILE A 18 -7.76 3.08 8.47
CA ILE A 18 -7.16 3.19 9.80
C ILE A 18 -8.17 2.77 10.87
N ARG A 19 -7.73 1.90 11.77
CA ARG A 19 -8.48 1.42 12.90
C ARG A 19 -7.67 1.57 14.18
N ARG A 20 -8.29 2.13 15.22
CA ARG A 20 -7.75 2.08 16.59
C ARG A 20 -7.99 0.69 17.19
N ARG A 21 -6.95 0.08 17.76
CA ARG A 21 -7.00 -1.16 18.52
C ARG A 21 -6.63 -0.86 19.97
N GLY A 22 -7.59 -0.93 20.88
CA GLY A 22 -7.35 -0.63 22.29
C GLY A 22 -7.14 0.87 22.56
N GLU A 23 -6.37 1.20 23.59
CA GLU A 23 -6.22 2.58 24.05
C GLU A 23 -5.15 3.35 23.26
N THR A 24 -4.02 2.74 22.92
CA THR A 24 -2.89 3.43 22.28
C THR A 24 -2.57 2.93 20.89
N ASP A 25 -3.07 1.76 20.49
CA ASP A 25 -2.58 1.15 19.25
C ASP A 25 -3.46 1.55 18.06
N TYR A 26 -2.80 1.76 16.94
CA TYR A 26 -3.41 2.01 15.65
C TYR A 26 -2.96 0.94 14.67
N ALA A 27 -3.84 0.61 13.74
CA ALA A 27 -3.55 -0.25 12.62
C ALA A 27 -4.03 0.41 11.34
N SER A 28 -3.24 0.37 10.28
CA SER A 28 -3.66 0.73 8.94
C SER A 28 -3.74 -0.53 8.08
N TYR A 29 -4.75 -0.63 7.24
CA TYR A 29 -4.96 -1.74 6.32
C TYR A 29 -5.21 -1.21 4.91
N CYS A 30 -4.47 -1.75 3.95
CA CYS A 30 -4.69 -1.52 2.53
C CYS A 30 -5.19 -2.83 1.88
N PRO A 31 -6.50 -2.94 1.55
CA PRO A 31 -7.07 -4.12 0.91
C PRO A 31 -6.39 -4.49 -0.41
N GLN A 32 -6.06 -3.47 -1.21
CA GLN A 32 -5.47 -3.59 -2.54
C GLN A 32 -4.05 -4.18 -2.50
N LEU A 33 -3.30 -3.93 -1.42
CA LEU A 33 -1.99 -4.54 -1.18
C LEU A 33 -2.08 -5.78 -0.30
N ASN A 34 -3.27 -6.10 0.22
CA ASN A 34 -3.48 -7.07 1.29
C ASN A 34 -2.45 -6.90 2.43
N LEU A 35 -2.18 -5.64 2.81
CA LEU A 35 -1.13 -5.27 3.75
C LEU A 35 -1.74 -4.61 4.98
N MET A 36 -1.30 -5.02 6.17
CA MET A 36 -1.66 -4.40 7.43
C MET A 36 -0.40 -3.94 8.15
N LEU A 37 -0.42 -2.69 8.63
CA LEU A 37 0.63 -2.12 9.47
C LEU A 37 0.03 -1.76 10.82
N VAL A 38 0.87 -1.80 11.86
CA VAL A 38 0.49 -1.44 13.23
C VAL A 38 1.46 -0.39 13.75
N GLY A 39 0.99 0.47 14.66
CA GLY A 39 1.76 1.56 15.25
C GLY A 39 1.06 2.11 16.48
N SER A 40 1.68 3.12 17.09
CA SER A 40 1.18 3.72 18.34
C SER A 40 0.47 5.05 18.09
N TYR A 41 0.55 5.59 16.88
CA TYR A 41 -0.05 6.87 16.51
C TYR A 41 -0.81 6.76 15.19
N HIS A 42 -1.89 7.51 15.08
CA HIS A 42 -2.73 7.58 13.88
C HIS A 42 -1.93 8.00 12.64
N GLU A 43 -1.27 9.15 12.72
CA GLU A 43 -0.48 9.74 11.63
C GLU A 43 0.71 8.84 11.24
N GLU A 44 1.31 8.14 12.21
CA GLU A 44 2.40 7.19 11.96
C GLU A 44 1.94 6.04 11.05
N VAL A 45 0.79 5.41 11.36
CA VAL A 45 0.31 4.27 10.57
C VAL A 45 -0.24 4.70 9.22
N GLU A 46 -0.75 5.94 9.11
CA GLU A 46 -1.18 6.55 7.86
C GLU A 46 0.01 6.77 6.93
N ASN A 47 1.02 7.51 7.39
CA ASN A 47 2.22 7.82 6.63
C ASN A 47 2.96 6.55 6.19
N LYS A 48 3.12 5.58 7.11
CA LYS A 48 3.75 4.29 6.78
C LYS A 48 3.01 3.53 5.68
N MET A 49 1.67 3.54 5.69
CA MET A 49 0.89 2.87 4.65
C MET A 49 0.98 3.63 3.32
N TYR A 50 0.92 4.96 3.37
CA TYR A 50 1.09 5.80 2.20
C TYR A 50 2.44 5.57 1.51
N GLU A 51 3.54 5.54 2.28
CA GLU A 51 4.88 5.24 1.76
C GLU A 51 4.95 3.86 1.10
N LYS A 52 4.26 2.85 1.65
CA LYS A 52 4.18 1.51 1.05
C LYS A 52 3.43 1.50 -0.27
N VAL A 53 2.32 2.23 -0.36
CA VAL A 53 1.57 2.39 -1.63
C VAL A 53 2.42 3.09 -2.68
N VAL A 54 3.10 4.19 -2.33
CA VAL A 54 3.99 4.92 -3.25
C VAL A 54 5.12 4.01 -3.74
N SER A 55 5.80 3.32 -2.82
CA SER A 55 6.90 2.40 -3.16
C SER A 55 6.42 1.30 -4.12
N HIS A 56 5.25 0.71 -3.87
CA HIS A 56 4.65 -0.30 -4.75
C HIS A 56 4.38 0.23 -6.15
N ILE A 57 3.80 1.44 -6.26
CA ILE A 57 3.57 2.10 -7.56
C ILE A 57 4.88 2.37 -8.29
N GLU A 58 5.92 2.82 -7.58
CA GLU A 58 7.24 3.04 -8.17
C GLU A 58 7.88 1.75 -8.68
N GLU A 59 7.75 0.65 -7.95
CA GLU A 59 8.21 -0.67 -8.38
C GLU A 59 7.47 -1.14 -9.64
N LEU A 60 6.14 -0.96 -9.70
CA LEU A 60 5.35 -1.26 -10.89
C LEU A 60 5.76 -0.39 -12.10
N LYS A 61 6.03 0.90 -11.88
CA LYS A 61 6.53 1.79 -12.94
C LYS A 61 7.90 1.34 -13.47
N LYS A 62 8.78 0.88 -12.59
CA LYS A 62 10.08 0.31 -12.99
C LYS A 62 9.87 -0.97 -13.80
N GLN A 63 9.03 -1.89 -13.34
CA GLN A 63 8.76 -3.15 -14.04
C GLN A 63 8.17 -2.92 -15.44
N THR A 64 7.19 -2.02 -15.57
CA THR A 64 6.58 -1.65 -16.86
C THR A 64 7.53 -0.92 -17.81
N SER A 65 8.54 -0.22 -17.28
CA SER A 65 9.58 0.45 -18.08
C SER A 65 10.73 -0.47 -18.48
N THR A 66 10.85 -1.65 -17.86
CA THR A 66 11.95 -2.61 -18.12
C THR A 66 11.51 -3.76 -19.04
N ASP A 67 10.62 -3.47 -19.99
CA ASP A 67 10.22 -4.41 -21.03
C ASP A 67 10.87 -4.03 -22.38
N PRO A 68 12.11 -4.48 -22.68
CA PRO A 68 12.72 -4.32 -24.00
C PRO A 68 12.25 -5.36 -25.02
N SER A 69 10.98 -5.78 -24.98
CA SER A 69 10.43 -6.75 -25.94
C SER A 69 9.50 -6.07 -26.96
N ASN A 70 10.10 -5.35 -27.90
CA ASN A 70 9.70 -5.43 -29.31
C ASN A 70 10.87 -4.96 -30.21
N ASN A 71 11.84 -5.84 -30.43
CA ASN A 71 12.73 -5.82 -31.60
C ASN A 71 12.43 -7.08 -32.42
#